data_AF-A0A6P4E0C3-F1
#
_entry.id   AF-A0A6P4E0C3-F1
#
_cell.length_a   1.000
_cell.length_b   1.000
_cell.length_c   1.000
_cell.angle_alpha   90.00
_cell.angle_beta   90.00
_cell.angle_gamma   90.00
#
_symmetry.space_group_name_H-M   'P 1'
#
loop_
_entity.id
_entity.type
_entity.pdbx_description
1 polymer ?
#
loop_
_entity_poly.entity_id
_entity_poly.type
_entity_poly.pdbx_seq_one_letter_code
_entity_poly.pdbx_strand_id
1 'polypeptide(L)'
;MPKSRINQIFKRSSQQIYNVTLFFLFFMSLYGLLGVQFFGELKNHCVMNNTEYDILKRPILTINSLAIPDTFCSMDPDSGYQCSPGMRCMKMDFLSSYVIGFNGFEDIATSIFTVYQAASQEGWVFIMYRAIDSLP
;
A
#
# COMPACT_ATOMS: atom_id res chain seq x y z
N MET A 1 -2.12 28.84 -37.54
CA MET A 1 -3.34 28.05 -37.77
C MET A 1 -4.58 28.90 -37.50
N PRO A 2 -5.67 28.76 -38.27
CA PRO A 2 -6.93 29.47 -37.99
C PRO A 2 -7.48 29.07 -36.62
N LYS A 3 -7.94 30.06 -35.83
CA LYS A 3 -8.49 29.83 -34.48
C LYS A 3 -9.66 28.83 -34.49
N SER A 4 -10.46 28.81 -35.55
CA SER A 4 -11.56 27.85 -35.77
C SER A 4 -11.07 26.40 -35.84
N ARG A 5 -9.95 26.15 -36.53
CA ARG A 5 -9.35 24.81 -36.67
C ARG A 5 -8.75 24.33 -35.34
N ILE A 6 -8.15 25.25 -34.57
CA ILE A 6 -7.64 24.97 -33.22
C ILE A 6 -8.79 24.59 -32.28
N ASN A 7 -9.89 25.37 -32.27
CA ASN A 7 -11.05 25.07 -31.43
C ASN A 7 -11.71 23.73 -31.78
N GLN A 8 -11.77 23.36 -33.05
CA GLN A 8 -12.27 22.05 -33.48
C GLN A 8 -11.39 20.89 -32.99
N ILE A 9 -10.06 21.05 -33.04
CA ILE A 9 -9.12 20.06 -32.51
C ILE A 9 -9.31 19.92 -31.00
N PHE A 10 -9.35 21.04 -30.25
CA PHE A 10 -9.60 21.01 -28.80
C PHE A 10 -10.93 20.32 -28.46
N LYS A 11 -12.01 20.63 -29.18
CA LYS A 11 -13.32 20.02 -28.93
C LYS A 11 -13.29 18.49 -29.14
N ARG A 12 -12.66 18.02 -30.22
CA ARG A 12 -12.57 16.59 -30.53
C ARG A 12 -11.66 15.85 -29.54
N SER A 13 -10.47 16.39 -29.28
CA SER A 13 -9.49 15.77 -28.38
C SER A 13 -9.98 15.78 -26.92
N SER A 14 -10.63 16.87 -26.49
CA SER A 14 -11.19 16.97 -25.13
C SER A 14 -12.26 15.92 -24.87
N GLN A 15 -13.16 15.67 -25.84
CA GLN A 15 -14.17 14.62 -25.70
C GLN A 15 -13.56 13.22 -25.59
N GLN A 16 -12.51 12.94 -26.36
CA GLN A 16 -11.81 11.65 -26.30
C GLN A 16 -11.11 11.48 -24.95
N ILE A 17 -10.40 12.50 -24.48
CA ILE A 17 -9.74 12.51 -23.17
C ILE A 17 -10.79 12.32 -22.08
N TYR A 18 -11.93 13.01 -22.12
CA TYR A 18 -12.99 12.87 -21.12
C TYR A 18 -13.49 11.42 -21.00
N ASN A 19 -13.78 10.76 -22.12
CA ASN A 19 -14.23 9.37 -22.12
C ASN A 19 -13.16 8.43 -21.53
N VAL A 20 -11.88 8.63 -21.88
CA VAL A 20 -10.76 7.85 -21.36
C VAL A 20 -10.56 8.11 -19.87
N THR A 21 -10.65 9.36 -19.42
CA THR A 21 -10.53 9.72 -18.00
C THR A 21 -11.66 9.11 -17.17
N LEU A 22 -12.90 9.08 -17.67
CA LEU A 22 -14.01 8.45 -16.98
C LEU A 22 -13.77 6.93 -16.82
N PHE A 23 -13.34 6.27 -17.90
CA PHE A 23 -12.98 4.86 -17.88
C PHE A 23 -11.82 4.59 -16.91
N PHE A 24 -10.81 5.46 -16.89
CA PHE A 24 -9.69 5.38 -15.98
C PHE A 24 -10.13 5.51 -14.51
N LEU A 25 -10.96 6.51 -14.17
CA LEU A 25 -11.48 6.69 -12.82
C LEU A 25 -12.31 5.49 -12.36
N PHE A 26 -13.09 4.88 -13.28
CA PHE A 26 -13.82 3.65 -12.99
C PHE A 26 -12.87 2.53 -12.57
N PHE A 27 -11.80 2.27 -13.34
CA PHE A 27 -10.84 1.22 -12.99
C PHE A 27 -10.04 1.53 -11.72
N MET A 28 -9.66 2.79 -11.50
CA MET A 28 -9.00 3.21 -10.26
C MET A 28 -9.87 2.96 -9.04
N SER A 29 -11.16 3.29 -9.13
CA SER A 29 -12.12 3.07 -8.05
C SER A 29 -12.42 1.58 -7.84
N LEU A 30 -12.57 0.81 -8.92
CA LEU A 30 -12.81 -0.63 -8.88
C LEU A 30 -11.66 -1.37 -8.20
N TYR A 31 -10.43 -1.21 -8.70
CA TYR A 31 -9.26 -1.85 -8.10
C TYR A 31 -8.94 -1.28 -6.71
N GLY A 32 -9.25 -0.01 -6.45
CA GLY A 32 -9.16 0.58 -5.13
C GLY A 32 -10.07 -0.13 -4.12
N LEU A 33 -11.33 -0.37 -4.48
CA LEU A 33 -12.28 -1.10 -3.63
C LEU A 33 -11.86 -2.56 -3.43
N LEU A 34 -11.44 -3.24 -4.51
CA LEU A 34 -10.93 -4.62 -4.41
C LEU A 34 -9.72 -4.69 -3.49
N GLY A 35 -8.80 -3.73 -3.58
CA GLY A 35 -7.62 -3.68 -2.73
C GLY A 35 -7.96 -3.58 -1.24
N VAL A 36 -8.91 -2.70 -0.88
CA VAL A 36 -9.36 -2.56 0.52
C VAL A 36 -9.99 -3.86 1.03
N GLN A 37 -10.82 -4.52 0.22
CA GLN A 37 -11.52 -5.74 0.63
C GLN A 37 -10.62 -6.96 0.72
N PHE A 38 -9.64 -7.11 -0.19
CA PHE A 38 -8.76 -8.27 -0.21
C PHE A 38 -7.54 -8.12 0.69
N PHE A 39 -6.91 -6.94 0.72
CA PHE A 39 -5.60 -6.77 1.35
C PHE A 39 -5.66 -6.06 2.71
N GLY A 40 -6.52 -5.05 2.85
CA GLY A 40 -6.63 -4.27 4.08
C GLY A 40 -5.31 -3.64 4.53
N GLU A 41 -5.05 -3.67 5.83
CA GLU A 41 -3.86 -3.05 6.43
C GLU A 41 -2.62 -3.96 6.39
N LEU A 42 -1.64 -3.59 5.57
CA LEU A 42 -0.33 -4.26 5.46
C LEU A 42 0.69 -3.60 6.41
N LYS A 43 0.55 -3.80 7.72
CA LYS A 43 1.39 -3.15 8.76
C LYS A 43 2.05 -4.13 9.73
N ASN A 44 2.11 -5.41 9.37
CA ASN A 44 2.68 -6.45 10.22
C ASN A 44 4.14 -6.68 9.85
N HIS A 45 5.02 -6.61 10.84
CA HIS A 45 6.47 -6.74 10.65
C HIS A 45 7.08 -7.71 11.65
N CYS A 46 8.15 -8.38 11.24
CA CYS A 46 8.96 -9.19 12.14
C CYS A 46 9.83 -8.30 13.03
N VAL A 47 9.63 -8.40 14.34
CA VAL A 47 10.41 -7.68 15.35
C VAL A 47 11.06 -8.63 16.33
N MET A 48 12.20 -8.25 16.88
CA MET A 48 12.91 -9.03 17.89
C MET A 48 12.05 -9.21 19.17
N ASN A 49 12.13 -10.37 19.80
CA ASN A 49 11.34 -10.67 21.01
C ASN A 49 11.71 -9.81 22.23
N ASN A 50 12.90 -9.23 22.24
CA ASN A 50 13.43 -8.41 23.33
C ASN A 50 13.08 -6.92 23.24
N THR A 51 12.10 -6.53 22.41
CA THR A 51 11.63 -5.14 22.33
C THR A 51 11.11 -4.65 23.69
N GLU A 52 11.65 -3.52 24.16
CA GLU A 52 11.23 -2.85 25.38
C GLU A 52 9.85 -2.21 25.21
N TYR A 53 9.18 -1.92 26.33
CA TYR A 53 7.86 -1.30 26.36
C TYR A 53 7.89 -0.01 27.18
N ASP A 54 7.22 1.02 26.68
CA ASP A 54 7.04 2.29 27.37
C ASP A 54 6.03 2.16 28.54
N ILE A 55 5.89 3.22 29.36
CA ILE A 55 4.95 3.33 30.48
C ILE A 55 3.48 3.03 30.09
N LEU A 56 3.13 3.24 28.82
CA LEU A 56 1.81 2.95 28.24
C LEU A 56 1.71 1.54 27.61
N LYS A 57 2.68 0.64 27.88
CA LYS A 57 2.80 -0.70 27.29
C LYS A 57 2.88 -0.72 25.76
N ARG A 58 3.41 0.33 25.15
CA ARG A 58 3.70 0.38 23.71
C ARG A 58 5.12 -0.11 23.45
N PRO A 59 5.36 -0.95 22.45
CA PRO A 59 6.71 -1.39 22.11
C PRO A 59 7.53 -0.19 21.64
N ILE A 60 8.70 0.01 22.24
CA ILE A 60 9.67 1.02 21.81
C ILE A 60 10.54 0.35 20.75
N LEU A 61 10.25 0.65 19.48
CA LEU A 61 11.02 0.11 18.37
C LEU A 61 12.14 1.06 17.97
N THR A 62 13.33 0.50 17.81
CA THR A 62 14.45 1.14 17.13
C THR A 62 14.70 0.42 15.81
N ILE A 63 15.52 0.99 14.93
CA ILE A 63 15.89 0.34 13.66
C ILE A 63 16.50 -1.05 13.89
N ASN A 64 17.21 -1.24 15.01
CA ASN A 64 17.83 -2.52 15.38
C ASN A 64 16.82 -3.58 15.87
N SER A 65 15.55 -3.20 16.07
CA SER A 65 14.49 -4.10 16.49
C SER A 65 13.84 -4.84 15.31
N LEU A 66 14.04 -4.36 14.06
CA LEU A 66 13.49 -4.95 12.84
C LEU A 66 14.43 -6.00 12.24
N ALA A 67 13.89 -6.88 11.40
CA ALA A 67 14.69 -7.79 10.58
C ALA A 67 15.59 -7.02 9.60
N ILE A 68 16.69 -7.64 9.16
CA ILE A 68 17.53 -7.13 8.07
C ILE A 68 17.55 -8.16 6.93
N PRO A 69 16.97 -7.86 5.75
CA PRO A 69 16.12 -6.71 5.47
C PRO A 69 14.80 -6.76 6.26
N ASP A 70 14.13 -5.61 6.40
CA ASP A 70 12.81 -5.57 7.02
C ASP A 70 11.84 -6.47 6.25
N THR A 71 11.05 -7.25 6.98
CA THR A 71 10.22 -8.32 6.43
C THR A 71 8.81 -8.24 7.02
N PHE A 72 7.83 -8.27 6.14
CA PHE A 72 6.42 -8.31 6.50
C PHE A 72 6.04 -9.72 6.96
N CYS A 73 4.95 -9.87 7.71
CA CYS A 73 4.57 -11.16 8.23
C CYS A 73 3.06 -11.31 8.41
N SER A 74 2.60 -12.56 8.47
CA SER A 74 1.23 -12.88 8.84
C SER A 74 1.13 -13.16 10.34
N MET A 75 0.00 -12.76 10.93
CA MET A 75 -0.36 -13.11 12.31
C MET A 75 -1.04 -14.49 12.39
N ASP A 76 -1.47 -15.02 11.25
CA ASP A 76 -2.06 -16.34 11.14
C ASP A 76 -0.96 -17.35 10.80
N PRO A 77 -0.79 -18.43 11.60
CA PRO A 77 0.33 -19.38 11.45
C PRO A 77 0.31 -20.18 10.15
N ASP A 78 -0.85 -20.29 9.48
CA ASP A 78 -1.02 -21.12 8.27
C ASP A 78 -0.93 -20.31 6.97
N SER A 79 -0.68 -19.00 7.05
CA SER A 79 -0.67 -18.08 5.91
C SER A 79 0.51 -17.10 5.93
N GLY A 80 0.83 -16.51 4.78
CA GLY A 80 1.89 -15.52 4.62
C GLY A 80 3.25 -15.95 5.15
N TYR A 81 4.10 -14.98 5.47
CA TYR A 81 5.44 -15.21 5.98
C TYR A 81 5.45 -15.32 7.51
N GLN A 82 6.12 -16.36 8.02
CA GLN A 82 6.31 -16.60 9.45
C GLN A 82 7.72 -16.17 9.88
N CYS A 83 7.81 -15.35 10.92
CA CYS A 83 9.08 -14.83 11.41
C CYS A 83 10.02 -15.93 11.91
N SER A 84 11.32 -15.73 11.73
CA SER A 84 12.35 -16.65 12.19
C SER A 84 12.41 -16.77 13.73
N PRO A 85 12.95 -17.88 14.28
CA PRO A 85 13.11 -18.05 15.73
C PRO A 85 13.86 -16.87 16.38
N GLY A 86 13.33 -16.36 17.50
CA GLY A 86 13.86 -15.16 18.18
C GLY A 86 13.18 -13.85 17.78
N MET A 87 12.34 -13.90 16.75
CA MET A 87 11.46 -12.81 16.32
C MET A 87 9.99 -13.18 16.51
N ARG A 88 9.13 -12.18 16.49
CA ARG A 88 7.66 -12.31 16.49
C ARG A 88 7.04 -11.38 15.47
N CYS A 89 5.90 -11.79 14.92
CA CYS A 89 5.10 -10.92 14.07
C CYS A 89 4.34 -9.91 14.95
N MET A 90 4.39 -8.64 14.58
CA MET A 90 3.74 -7.57 15.33
C MET A 90 3.18 -6.49 14.40
N LYS A 91 1.96 -6.04 14.68
CA LYS A 91 1.34 -4.92 13.97
C LYS A 91 1.94 -3.59 14.44
N MET A 92 2.38 -2.76 13.50
CA MET A 92 2.97 -1.43 13.76
C MET A 92 1.93 -0.29 13.72
N ASP A 93 0.74 -0.49 14.29
CA ASP A 93 -0.34 0.51 14.26
C ASP A 93 -0.05 1.78 15.09
N PHE A 94 0.86 1.71 16.05
CA PHE A 94 1.27 2.83 16.90
C PHE A 94 2.25 3.80 16.23
N LEU A 95 2.83 3.44 15.08
CA LEU A 95 3.68 4.33 14.29
C LEU A 95 2.83 5.15 13.32
N SER A 96 3.28 6.37 13.02
CA SER A 96 2.58 7.24 12.07
C SER A 96 2.86 6.82 10.62
N SER A 97 1.93 7.11 9.70
CA SER A 97 2.09 6.85 8.27
C SER A 97 3.27 7.61 7.64
N TYR A 98 3.77 8.67 8.29
CA TYR A 98 5.01 9.34 7.84
C TYR A 98 6.25 8.44 8.00
N VAL A 99 6.24 7.53 8.96
CA VAL A 99 7.34 6.59 9.22
C VAL A 99 7.15 5.30 8.42
N ILE A 100 5.94 4.73 8.41
CA ILE A 100 5.65 3.46 7.72
C ILE A 100 5.50 3.64 6.20
N GLY A 101 5.03 4.80 5.78
CA GLY A 101 4.70 5.13 4.40
C GLY A 101 3.20 5.28 4.16
N PHE A 102 2.89 5.81 2.97
CA PHE A 102 1.53 6.16 2.54
C PHE A 102 0.92 5.14 1.58
N ASN A 103 1.64 4.08 1.22
CA ASN A 103 1.15 3.05 0.30
C ASN A 103 0.51 1.90 1.09
N GLY A 104 -0.70 1.52 0.72
CA GLY A 104 -1.47 0.48 1.39
C GLY A 104 -2.95 0.47 0.99
N PHE A 105 -3.72 -0.40 1.64
CA PHE A 105 -5.13 -0.64 1.33
C PHE A 105 -6.03 -0.46 2.57
N GLU A 106 -5.64 0.42 3.49
CA GLU A 106 -6.36 0.67 4.75
C GLU A 106 -7.71 1.37 4.54
N ASP A 107 -7.74 2.35 3.64
CA ASP A 107 -8.93 3.11 3.26
C ASP A 107 -8.98 3.31 1.73
N ILE A 108 -10.13 3.75 1.24
CA ILE A 108 -10.36 3.88 -0.21
C ILE A 108 -9.48 4.94 -0.88
N ALA A 109 -9.17 6.05 -0.22
CA ALA A 109 -8.35 7.10 -0.82
C ALA A 109 -6.90 6.65 -0.94
N THR A 110 -6.37 6.04 0.13
CA THR A 110 -5.02 5.48 0.16
C THR A 110 -4.87 4.31 -0.82
N SER A 111 -5.90 3.47 -0.93
CA SER A 111 -5.95 2.37 -1.89
C SER A 111 -5.94 2.87 -3.34
N ILE A 112 -6.77 3.86 -3.69
CA ILE A 112 -6.78 4.47 -5.03
C ILE A 112 -5.41 5.08 -5.35
N PHE A 113 -4.77 5.75 -4.40
CA PHE A 113 -3.42 6.28 -4.57
C PHE A 113 -2.40 5.16 -4.85
N THR A 114 -2.47 4.07 -4.09
CA THR A 114 -1.59 2.90 -4.25
C THR A 114 -1.80 2.22 -5.61
N VAL A 115 -3.04 2.05 -6.04
CA VAL A 115 -3.39 1.50 -7.38
C VAL A 115 -2.92 2.42 -8.49
N TYR A 116 -3.05 3.74 -8.33
CA TYR A 116 -2.55 4.72 -9.28
C TYR A 116 -1.03 4.63 -9.44
N GLN A 117 -0.29 4.53 -8.33
CA GLN A 117 1.15 4.31 -8.36
C GLN A 117 1.52 2.96 -9.00
N ALA A 118 0.77 1.89 -8.70
CA ALA A 118 1.01 0.60 -9.32
C ALA A 118 0.77 0.62 -10.84
N ALA A 119 -0.22 1.40 -11.31
CA ALA A 119 -0.54 1.54 -12.72
C ALA A 119 0.55 2.25 -13.54
N SER A 120 1.40 3.08 -12.93
CA SER A 120 2.60 3.64 -13.58
C SER A 120 3.75 2.65 -13.67
N GLN A 121 3.57 1.41 -13.18
CA GLN A 121 4.59 0.36 -13.08
C GLN A 121 5.72 0.70 -12.09
N GLU A 122 5.49 1.65 -11.18
CA GLU A 122 6.48 2.08 -10.20
C GLU A 122 6.26 1.41 -8.84
N GLY A 123 7.17 0.50 -8.47
CA GLY A 123 7.19 -0.08 -7.12
C GLY A 123 6.07 -1.08 -6.80
N TRP A 124 5.22 -1.42 -7.78
CA TRP A 124 4.13 -2.40 -7.62
C TRP A 124 4.62 -3.78 -7.16
N VAL A 125 5.82 -4.20 -7.59
CA VAL A 125 6.43 -5.48 -7.20
C VAL A 125 6.67 -5.53 -5.69
N PHE A 126 7.10 -4.42 -5.09
CA PHE A 126 7.31 -4.36 -3.63
C PHE A 126 5.98 -4.40 -2.88
N ILE A 127 4.93 -3.75 -3.40
CA ILE A 127 3.58 -3.84 -2.82
C ILE A 127 3.06 -5.29 -2.91
N MET A 128 3.30 -5.97 -4.03
CA MET A 128 2.95 -7.37 -4.22
C MET A 128 3.65 -8.27 -3.20
N TYR A 129 4.97 -8.13 -3.00
CA TYR A 129 5.68 -8.93 -2.00
C TYR A 129 5.18 -8.67 -0.58
N ARG A 130 4.89 -7.42 -0.23
CA ARG A 130 4.27 -7.09 1.06
C ARG A 130 2.94 -7.79 1.27
N ALA A 131 2.11 -7.86 0.23
CA ALA A 131 0.82 -8.55 0.29
C ALA A 131 1.01 -10.05 0.47
N ILE A 132 1.91 -10.68 -0.30
CA ILE A 132 2.23 -12.12 -0.19
C ILE A 132 2.73 -12.47 1.21
N ASP A 133 3.60 -11.66 1.78
CA ASP A 133 4.18 -11.93 3.10
C ASP A 133 3.18 -11.68 4.25
N SER A 134 2.17 -10.82 4.04
CA SER A 134 1.22 -10.43 5.09
C SER A 134 -0.07 -11.24 5.10
N LEU A 135 -0.41 -11.92 4.02
CA LEU A 135 -1.74 -12.50 3.78
C LEU A 135 -1.67 -13.97 3.31
N PRO A 136 -2.77 -14.73 3.43
CA PRO A 136 -2.91 -16.06 2.82
C PRO A 136 -2.85 -16.08 1.30
#